data_AF-A0A4R7M5A1-F1
#
_entry.id   AF-A0A4R7M5A1-F1
#
_cell.length_a   1.000
_cell.length_b   1.000
_cell.length_c   1.000
_cell.angle_alpha   90.00
_cell.angle_beta   90.00
_cell.angle_gamma   90.00
#
_symmetry.space_group_name_H-M   'P 1'
#
loop_
_entity.id
_entity.type
_entity.pdbx_description
1 polymer ?
#
loop_
_entity_poly.entity_id
_entity_poly.type
_entity_poly.pdbx_seq_one_letter_code
_entity_poly.pdbx_strand_id
1 'polypeptide(L)'
;MATNDSFHTMDQSGIEALVVDSVKSVLNRNSVELSDDFYDLGADSLDTVALLDILAKETGRFLTVDVIFGSRSISDIALNIASTNIGKSQAG
;
A
#
# COMPACT_ATOMS: atom_id res chain seq x y z
N MET A 1 26.57 -2.90 6.06
CA MET A 1 25.22 -2.35 5.81
C MET A 1 24.60 -3.21 4.73
N ALA A 2 23.49 -3.86 5.05
CA ALA A 2 23.00 -5.04 4.34
C ALA A 2 22.54 -4.72 2.90
N THR A 3 23.17 -5.42 1.97
CA THR A 3 22.78 -5.66 0.58
C THR A 3 21.38 -6.28 0.56
N ASN A 4 20.41 -5.62 -0.06
CA ASN A 4 19.20 -6.28 -0.55
C ASN A 4 18.89 -5.76 -1.94
N ASP A 5 19.79 -6.10 -2.86
CA ASP A 5 19.45 -6.32 -4.25
C ASP A 5 18.54 -7.55 -4.28
N SER A 6 17.26 -7.35 -4.54
CA SER A 6 16.28 -8.43 -4.62
C SER A 6 15.35 -8.09 -5.75
N PHE A 7 15.62 -8.71 -6.90
CA PHE A 7 14.72 -8.81 -8.03
C PHE A 7 13.40 -9.45 -7.57
N HIS A 8 12.49 -8.64 -7.01
CA HIS A 8 11.22 -9.11 -6.48
C HIS A 8 10.28 -9.35 -7.66
N THR A 9 10.09 -10.62 -8.00
CA THR A 9 8.89 -11.08 -8.69
C THR A 9 7.68 -10.44 -7.98
N MET A 10 6.82 -9.72 -8.69
CA MET A 10 5.63 -9.04 -8.15
C MET A 10 4.63 -10.05 -7.54
N ASP A 11 4.95 -10.55 -6.36
CA ASP A 11 4.09 -11.31 -5.45
C ASP A 11 3.52 -10.34 -4.39
N GLN A 12 2.52 -10.78 -3.63
CA GLN A 12 1.94 -10.04 -2.51
C GLN A 12 3.03 -9.44 -1.59
N SER A 13 4.09 -10.20 -1.33
CA SER A 13 5.26 -9.79 -0.54
C SER A 13 5.95 -8.53 -1.07
N GLY A 14 5.98 -8.37 -2.40
CA GLY A 14 6.57 -7.20 -3.06
C GLY A 14 5.68 -5.96 -2.94
N ILE A 15 4.35 -6.13 -3.04
CA ILE A 15 3.40 -5.03 -2.83
C ILE A 15 3.43 -4.58 -1.37
N GLU A 16 3.50 -5.52 -0.43
CA GLU A 16 3.62 -5.23 1.00
C GLU A 16 4.84 -4.35 1.30
N ALA A 17 6.02 -4.72 0.78
CA ALA A 17 7.23 -3.93 0.95
C ALA A 17 7.10 -2.53 0.34
N LEU A 18 6.48 -2.43 -0.84
CA LEU A 18 6.29 -1.17 -1.56
C LEU A 18 5.31 -0.24 -0.82
N VAL A 19 4.23 -0.79 -0.26
CA VAL A 19 3.29 -0.04 0.58
C VAL A 19 3.98 0.44 1.86
N VAL A 20 4.70 -0.42 2.55
CA VAL A 20 5.43 -0.04 3.78
C VAL A 20 6.44 1.08 3.48
N ASP A 21 7.22 0.97 2.41
CA ASP A 21 8.20 2.00 2.04
C ASP A 21 7.53 3.34 1.70
N SER A 22 6.44 3.29 0.93
CA SER A 22 5.65 4.47 0.58
C SER A 22 5.06 5.15 1.83
N VAL A 23 4.53 4.36 2.77
CA VAL A 23 3.96 4.86 4.04
C VAL A 23 5.04 5.49 4.91
N LYS A 24 6.22 4.86 5.01
CA LYS A 24 7.37 5.41 5.73
C LYS A 24 7.79 6.77 5.16
N SER A 25 7.80 6.90 3.84
CA SER A 25 8.13 8.13 3.13
C SER A 25 7.09 9.23 3.37
N VAL A 26 5.80 8.90 3.24
CA VAL A 26 4.68 9.84 3.44
C VAL A 26 4.62 10.33 4.90
N LEU A 27 4.62 9.40 5.86
CA LEU A 27 4.49 9.72 7.29
C LEU A 27 5.81 10.11 7.95
N ASN A 28 6.93 10.13 7.20
CA ASN A 28 8.28 10.36 7.73
C ASN A 28 8.62 9.46 8.94
N ARG A 29 8.22 8.18 8.87
CA ARG A 29 8.45 7.20 9.92
C ARG A 29 9.43 6.13 9.49
N ASN A 30 10.30 5.74 10.41
CA ASN A 30 11.31 4.70 10.14
C ASN A 30 10.83 3.29 10.52
N SER A 31 9.84 3.21 11.42
CA SER A 31 9.22 1.97 11.92
C SER A 31 7.74 1.99 11.56
N VAL A 32 7.38 1.19 10.56
CA VAL A 32 6.01 0.92 10.12
C VAL A 32 5.98 -0.58 9.90
N GLU A 33 5.06 -1.28 10.57
CA GLU A 33 4.84 -2.70 10.37
C GLU A 33 3.61 -2.95 9.50
N LEU A 34 3.51 -4.16 8.96
CA LEU A 34 2.37 -4.58 8.16
C LEU A 34 1.08 -4.62 9.00
N SER A 35 1.22 -4.92 10.29
CA SER A 35 0.15 -4.96 11.29
C SER A 35 -0.31 -3.58 11.76
N ASP A 36 0.46 -2.51 11.49
CA ASP A 36 0.08 -1.16 11.91
C ASP A 36 -1.16 -0.69 11.16
N ASP A 37 -2.02 0.06 11.86
CA ASP A 37 -3.14 0.74 11.25
C ASP A 37 -2.68 2.08 10.67
N PHE A 38 -2.97 2.32 9.39
CA PHE A 38 -2.53 3.56 8.71
C PHE A 38 -3.04 4.82 9.41
N TYR A 39 -4.26 4.78 9.94
CA TYR A 39 -4.84 5.87 10.72
C TYR A 39 -4.23 6.02 12.12
N ASP A 40 -3.82 4.92 12.78
CA ASP A 40 -3.16 4.98 14.09
C ASP A 40 -1.75 5.59 13.96
N LEU A 41 -1.12 5.39 12.80
CA LEU A 41 0.13 6.05 12.46
C LEU A 41 -0.02 7.58 12.28
N GLY A 42 -1.25 8.11 12.31
CA GLY A 42 -1.54 9.54 12.18
C GLY A 42 -1.68 9.99 10.73
N ALA A 43 -1.98 9.07 9.81
CA ALA A 43 -2.28 9.44 8.43
C ALA A 43 -3.61 10.19 8.33
N ASP A 44 -3.61 11.27 7.56
CA ASP A 44 -4.81 12.03 7.20
C ASP A 44 -5.25 11.72 5.75
N SER A 45 -6.31 12.37 5.28
CA SER A 45 -6.75 12.28 3.88
C SER A 45 -5.65 12.68 2.89
N LEU A 46 -4.82 13.68 3.22
CA LEU A 46 -3.71 14.08 2.35
C LEU A 46 -2.65 12.98 2.22
N ASP A 47 -2.27 12.35 3.34
CA ASP A 47 -1.33 11.23 3.34
C ASP A 47 -1.88 10.03 2.59
N THR A 48 -3.18 9.77 2.75
CA THR A 48 -3.91 8.72 2.02
C THR A 48 -3.81 8.93 0.51
N VAL A 49 -4.11 10.15 0.04
CA VAL A 49 -4.05 10.49 -1.39
C VAL A 49 -2.62 10.43 -1.92
N ALA A 50 -1.64 10.93 -1.16
CA ALA A 50 -0.23 10.87 -1.54
C ALA A 50 0.26 9.42 -1.67
N LEU A 51 -0.09 8.57 -0.70
CA LEU A 51 0.20 7.14 -0.74
C LEU A 51 -0.41 6.49 -1.97
N LEU A 52 -1.69 6.72 -2.25
CA LEU A 52 -2.37 6.17 -3.43
C LEU A 52 -1.70 6.58 -4.74
N ASP A 53 -1.30 7.83 -4.88
CA ASP A 53 -0.63 8.33 -6.09
C ASP A 53 0.73 7.65 -6.32
N ILE A 54 1.52 7.46 -5.26
CA ILE A 54 2.79 6.72 -5.32
C ILE A 54 2.53 5.27 -5.73
N LEU A 55 1.63 4.59 -5.01
CA LEU A 55 1.29 3.19 -5.28
C LEU A 55 0.71 2.99 -6.68
N ALA A 56 -0.13 3.92 -7.14
CA ALA A 56 -0.72 3.89 -8.47
C ALA A 56 0.36 4.01 -9.56
N LYS A 57 1.35 4.88 -9.37
CA LYS A 57 2.49 5.04 -10.28
C LYS A 57 3.39 3.81 -10.30
N GLU A 58 3.72 3.27 -9.13
CA GLU A 58 4.61 2.13 -9.00
C GLU A 58 3.97 0.83 -9.52
N THR A 59 2.69 0.62 -9.24
CA THR A 59 1.95 -0.58 -9.70
C THR A 59 1.36 -0.41 -11.10
N GLY A 60 1.30 0.81 -11.62
CA GLY A 60 0.61 1.14 -12.87
C GLY A 60 -0.91 0.94 -12.82
N ARG A 61 -1.50 0.86 -11.61
CA ARG A 61 -2.94 0.63 -11.40
C ARG A 61 -3.62 1.90 -10.90
N PHE A 62 -4.89 2.09 -11.26
CA PHE A 62 -5.70 3.16 -10.67
C PHE A 62 -6.22 2.71 -9.30
N LEU A 63 -5.69 3.32 -8.23
CA LEU A 63 -6.14 3.12 -6.86
C LEU A 63 -6.97 4.31 -6.40
N THR A 64 -8.03 4.04 -5.64
CA THR A 64 -8.90 5.06 -5.07
C THR A 64 -8.86 5.00 -3.55
N VAL A 65 -9.31 6.07 -2.88
CA VAL A 65 -9.39 6.12 -1.41
C VAL A 65 -10.22 4.99 -0.81
N ASP A 66 -11.14 4.41 -1.59
CA ASP A 66 -11.95 3.25 -1.22
C ASP A 66 -11.08 2.03 -0.85
N VAL A 67 -9.95 1.86 -1.55
CA VAL A 67 -8.96 0.78 -1.31
C VAL A 67 -8.34 0.88 0.08
N ILE A 68 -8.15 2.10 0.60
CA ILE A 68 -7.57 2.32 1.93
C ILE A 68 -8.68 2.42 2.99
N PHE A 69 -9.82 3.03 2.67
CA PHE A 69 -10.96 3.13 3.58
C PHE A 69 -11.53 1.77 3.99
N GLY A 70 -11.46 0.77 3.11
CA GLY A 70 -11.84 -0.61 3.41
C GLY A 70 -10.80 -1.38 4.23
N SER A 71 -9.57 -0.86 4.34
CA SER A 71 -8.44 -1.56 4.94
C SER A 71 -8.07 -0.96 6.30
N ARG A 72 -7.93 -1.82 7.30
CA ARG A 72 -7.49 -1.41 8.64
C ARG A 72 -5.97 -1.29 8.72
N SER A 73 -5.27 -2.32 8.24
CA SER A 73 -3.83 -2.46 8.38
C SER A 73 -3.10 -2.35 7.05
N ILE A 74 -1.79 -2.07 7.10
CA ILE A 74 -0.92 -1.97 5.92
C ILE A 74 -0.94 -3.27 5.09
N SER A 75 -0.96 -4.45 5.71
CA SER A 75 -1.10 -5.73 4.99
C SER A 75 -2.40 -5.81 4.19
N ASP A 76 -3.48 -5.27 4.76
CA ASP A 76 -4.80 -5.31 4.15
C ASP A 76 -4.85 -4.39 2.92
N ILE A 77 -4.21 -3.22 3.00
CA ILE A 77 -4.02 -2.32 1.86
C ILE A 77 -3.26 -3.04 0.74
N ALA A 78 -2.13 -3.67 1.07
CA ALA A 78 -1.32 -4.41 0.10
C ALA A 78 -2.10 -5.57 -0.54
N LEU A 79 -2.88 -6.30 0.27
CA LEU A 79 -3.71 -7.40 -0.19
C LEU A 79 -4.84 -6.90 -1.09
N ASN A 80 -5.48 -5.77 -0.78
CA ASN A 80 -6.50 -5.15 -1.65
C ASN A 80 -5.89 -4.68 -2.97
N ILE A 81 -4.68 -4.14 -2.97
CA ILE A 81 -3.97 -3.74 -4.19
C ILE A 81 -3.61 -4.97 -5.03
N ALA A 82 -3.07 -6.02 -4.40
CA ALA A 82 -2.75 -7.28 -5.05
C ALA A 82 -4.01 -7.93 -5.67
N SER A 83 -5.12 -7.91 -4.91
CA SER A 83 -6.42 -8.47 -5.28
C SER A 83 -7.24 -7.59 -6.22
N THR A 84 -6.87 -6.32 -6.39
CA THR A 84 -7.45 -5.41 -7.39
C THR A 84 -6.99 -5.87 -8.78
N ASN A 85 -7.62 -6.93 -9.26
CA ASN A 85 -7.67 -7.28 -10.66
C ASN A 85 -8.63 -6.28 -11.32
N ILE A 86 -8.10 -5.24 -11.96
CA ILE A 86 -8.87 -4.36 -12.84
C ILE A 86 -9.64 -5.22 -13.86
N GLY A 87 -10.93 -5.48 -13.54
CA GLY A 87 -11.81 -6.36 -14.30
C GLY A 87 -12.30 -7.59 -13.54
N LYS A 88 -13.24 -7.42 -12.61
CA LYS A 88 -14.49 -8.20 -12.64
C LYS A 88 -15.58 -7.54 -11.81
N SER A 89 -16.67 -7.26 -12.49
CA SER A 89 -18.03 -7.10 -12.01
C SER A 89 -18.26 -7.69 -10.61
N GLN A 90 -18.48 -6.83 -9.61
CA GLN A 90 -19.32 -7.17 -8.46
C GLN A 90 -20.76 -6.88 -8.88
N ALA A 91 -21.40 -7.90 -9.46
CA ALA A 91 -22.84 -8.00 -9.54
C ALA A 91 -23.27 -8.95 -8.42
N GLY A 92 -24.07 -8.44 -7.49
CA GLY A 92 -24.67 -9.17 -6.37
C GLY A 92 -25.62 -8.27 -5.62
#